data_AF-A0A2S7UXP7-F1
#
_entry.id   AF-A0A2S7UXP7-F1
#
_cell.length_a   1.000
_cell.length_b   1.000
_cell.length_c   1.000
_cell.angle_alpha   90.00
_cell.angle_beta   90.00
_cell.angle_gamma   90.00
#
_symmetry.space_group_name_H-M   'P 1'
#
loop_
_entity.id
_entity.type
_entity.pdbx_description
1 polymer ?
#
loop_
_entity_poly.entity_id
_entity_poly.type
_entity_poly.pdbx_seq_one_letter_code
_entity_poly.pdbx_strand_id
1 'polypeptide(L)'
;MPFDIEPLTFLEIARRELKVDPLPTPIKDGLNTIFTKRANANLYRGKILDLKAQGIKQNKYPIKQGRKYSVRNILIIWYLFDGDTKKTKCFLEEYCMFKSTKCELDITHIVEKTKKQYLEYFSLGVISEKIDKIVRCLKSQDFDFFSEKLPSPFSNEKNDMNDISPIVIMFEDIPWERYMSLYKEAEQHFIVKEYLKAQEILKILSSESIIRLPVIELLMSKIYAEESESKEAWDYLKNILN
;
A
#
# COMPACT_ATOMS: atom_id res chain seq x y z
N MET A 1 24.63 -12.86 -28.65
CA MET A 1 24.09 -13.46 -27.42
C MET A 1 22.70 -12.87 -27.21
N PRO A 2 21.65 -13.65 -26.90
CA PRO A 2 20.41 -13.05 -26.44
C PRO A 2 20.76 -12.24 -25.18
N PHE A 3 20.38 -10.97 -25.16
CA PHE A 3 20.64 -10.12 -24.00
C PHE A 3 19.89 -10.71 -22.79
N ASP A 4 20.56 -10.87 -21.65
CA ASP A 4 19.95 -11.28 -20.36
C ASP A 4 19.12 -10.13 -19.77
N ILE A 5 18.12 -9.68 -20.53
CA ILE A 5 17.23 -8.58 -20.18
C ILE A 5 15.78 -9.04 -20.16
N GLU A 6 14.98 -8.39 -19.32
CA GLU A 6 13.54 -8.57 -19.36
C GLU A 6 12.99 -8.03 -20.69
N PRO A 7 11.97 -8.69 -21.27
CA PRO A 7 11.35 -8.25 -22.52
C PRO A 7 10.44 -7.03 -22.33
N LEU A 8 10.15 -6.63 -21.10
CA LEU A 8 9.29 -5.49 -20.78
C LEU A 8 10.09 -4.42 -20.05
N THR A 9 9.76 -3.17 -20.34
CA THR A 9 10.23 -2.01 -19.59
C THR A 9 9.64 -1.97 -18.18
N PHE A 10 10.28 -1.24 -17.26
CA PHE A 10 9.72 -1.04 -15.91
C PHE A 10 8.34 -0.36 -15.93
N LEU A 11 8.06 0.50 -16.93
CA LEU A 11 6.75 1.13 -17.09
C LEU A 11 5.68 0.13 -17.57
N GLU A 12 6.03 -0.77 -18.49
CA GLU A 12 5.12 -1.85 -18.93
C GLU A 12 4.86 -2.87 -17.82
N ILE A 13 5.88 -3.23 -17.05
CA ILE A 13 5.71 -4.09 -15.88
C ILE A 13 4.80 -3.41 -14.87
N ALA A 14 5.03 -2.13 -14.56
CA ALA A 14 4.18 -1.38 -13.64
C ALA A 14 2.71 -1.32 -14.10
N ARG A 15 2.44 -1.07 -15.39
CA ARG A 15 1.07 -1.11 -15.95
C ARG A 15 0.38 -2.45 -15.72
N ARG A 16 1.09 -3.55 -15.97
CA ARG A 16 0.55 -4.91 -15.79
C ARG A 16 0.29 -5.23 -14.32
N GLU A 17 1.22 -4.89 -13.43
CA GLU A 17 1.09 -5.14 -11.99
C GLU A 17 -0.02 -4.29 -11.36
N LEU A 18 -0.22 -3.06 -11.84
CA LEU A 18 -1.26 -2.14 -11.35
C LEU A 18 -2.60 -2.30 -12.09
N LYS A 19 -2.67 -3.13 -13.12
CA LYS A 19 -3.88 -3.39 -13.92
C LYS A 19 -4.50 -2.11 -14.53
N VAL A 20 -3.65 -1.19 -15.00
CA VAL A 20 -4.07 0.11 -15.57
C VAL A 20 -3.40 0.40 -16.92
N ASP A 21 -4.15 1.03 -17.82
CA ASP A 21 -3.64 1.59 -19.07
C ASP A 21 -4.47 2.84 -19.46
N PRO A 22 -3.86 4.04 -19.57
CA PRO A 22 -2.44 4.35 -19.38
C PRO A 22 -1.99 4.34 -17.91
N LEU A 23 -0.67 4.28 -17.68
CA LEU A 23 -0.10 4.46 -16.34
C LEU A 23 -0.26 5.92 -15.88
N PRO A 24 -0.77 6.20 -14.67
CA PRO A 24 -0.89 7.55 -14.15
C PRO A 24 0.44 8.30 -14.17
N THR A 25 0.40 9.59 -14.55
CA THR A 25 1.60 10.45 -14.66
C THR A 25 2.44 10.48 -13.37
N PRO A 26 1.87 10.62 -12.15
CA PRO A 26 2.65 10.59 -10.92
C PRO A 26 3.44 9.29 -10.74
N ILE A 27 2.84 8.14 -11.08
CA ILE A 27 3.49 6.83 -11.03
C ILE A 27 4.61 6.73 -12.05
N LYS A 28 4.33 7.13 -13.29
CA LYS A 28 5.32 7.15 -14.36
C LYS A 28 6.55 7.99 -13.98
N ASP A 29 6.34 9.20 -13.45
CA ASP A 29 7.40 10.13 -13.10
C ASP A 29 8.17 9.69 -11.84
N GLY A 30 7.46 9.09 -10.88
CA GLY A 30 8.05 8.47 -9.69
C GLY A 30 8.99 7.33 -10.05
N LEU A 31 8.53 6.38 -10.86
CA LEU A 31 9.35 5.26 -11.33
C LEU A 31 10.54 5.74 -12.17
N ASN A 32 10.35 6.70 -13.07
CA ASN A 32 11.45 7.30 -13.81
C ASN A 32 12.49 7.92 -12.86
N THR A 33 12.05 8.63 -11.82
CA THR A 33 12.95 9.23 -10.82
C THR A 33 13.74 8.18 -10.03
N ILE A 34 13.10 7.08 -9.65
CA ILE A 34 13.74 5.98 -8.92
C ILE A 34 14.74 5.26 -9.84
N PHE A 35 14.30 4.76 -11.00
CA PHE A 35 15.16 3.93 -11.85
C PHE A 35 16.23 4.70 -12.63
N THR A 36 15.97 5.96 -13.03
CA THR A 36 16.82 6.64 -14.01
C THR A 36 17.73 7.74 -13.43
N LYS A 37 17.36 8.40 -12.32
CA LYS A 37 18.18 9.48 -11.72
C LYS A 37 19.25 8.90 -10.79
N ARG A 38 20.50 9.35 -10.95
CA ARG A 38 21.69 8.77 -10.28
C ARG A 38 21.84 9.12 -8.79
N ALA A 39 21.34 10.27 -8.34
CA ALA A 39 21.49 10.67 -6.92
C ALA A 39 20.89 9.60 -5.99
N ASN A 40 21.61 9.16 -4.96
CA ASN A 40 21.20 8.12 -4.03
C ASN A 40 20.75 6.81 -4.71
N ALA A 41 21.46 6.39 -5.76
CA ALA A 41 21.15 5.17 -6.53
C ALA A 41 22.42 4.42 -6.97
N ASN A 42 23.43 4.42 -6.11
CA ASN A 42 24.75 3.86 -6.38
C ASN A 42 24.76 2.33 -6.27
N LEU A 43 24.06 1.76 -5.28
CA LEU A 43 24.17 0.36 -4.93
C LEU A 43 23.08 -0.50 -5.56
N TYR A 44 21.83 -0.04 -5.55
CA TYR A 44 20.71 -0.89 -6.01
C TYR A 44 20.56 -0.89 -7.52
N ARG A 45 20.89 0.21 -8.20
CA ARG A 45 20.57 0.38 -9.62
C ARG A 45 21.26 -0.66 -10.50
N GLY A 46 22.52 -0.97 -10.20
CA GLY A 46 23.27 -2.02 -10.90
C GLY A 46 22.77 -3.44 -10.60
N LYS A 47 21.99 -3.65 -9.54
CA LYS A 47 21.35 -4.93 -9.24
C LYS A 47 20.08 -5.17 -10.07
N ILE A 48 19.41 -4.09 -10.48
CA ILE A 48 18.15 -4.16 -11.24
C ILE A 48 18.36 -3.94 -12.73
N LEU A 49 19.13 -2.92 -13.10
CA LEU A 49 19.26 -2.47 -14.48
C LEU A 49 20.56 -2.95 -15.10
N ASP A 50 20.51 -3.29 -16.39
CA ASP A 50 21.72 -3.44 -17.20
C ASP A 50 22.17 -2.04 -17.66
N LEU A 51 23.21 -1.52 -17.00
CA LEU A 51 23.79 -0.21 -17.30
C LEU A 51 24.71 -0.22 -18.53
N LYS A 52 25.08 -1.39 -19.02
CA LYS A 52 26.02 -1.58 -20.15
C LYS A 52 25.31 -1.90 -21.46
N ALA A 53 24.02 -2.26 -21.41
CA ALA A 53 23.17 -2.46 -22.58
C ALA A 53 22.94 -1.14 -23.35
N GLN A 54 23.94 -0.71 -24.11
CA GLN A 54 23.82 0.40 -25.06
C GLN A 54 23.22 -0.12 -26.38
N GLY A 55 22.20 0.55 -26.91
CA GLY A 55 21.62 0.27 -28.22
C GLY A 55 20.32 -0.55 -28.24
N ILE A 56 19.77 -0.95 -27.08
CA ILE A 56 18.47 -1.64 -27.01
C ILE A 56 17.34 -0.60 -26.99
N LYS A 57 16.45 -0.65 -27.99
CA LYS A 57 15.37 0.32 -28.24
C LYS A 57 14.27 0.41 -27.17
N GLN A 58 14.29 -0.40 -26.11
CA GLN A 58 13.22 -0.45 -25.11
C GLN A 58 13.26 0.71 -24.12
N ASN A 59 14.43 1.05 -23.59
CA ASN A 59 14.64 2.15 -22.64
C ASN A 59 16.14 2.41 -22.51
N LYS A 60 16.52 3.61 -22.04
CA LYS A 60 17.94 3.97 -21.83
C LYS A 60 18.69 2.97 -20.91
N TYR A 61 17.96 2.24 -20.05
CA TYR A 61 18.49 1.19 -19.17
C TYR A 61 17.44 0.06 -19.03
N PRO A 62 17.61 -1.09 -19.69
CA PRO A 62 16.70 -2.23 -19.55
C PRO A 62 16.87 -2.90 -18.18
N ILE A 63 15.84 -3.63 -17.75
CA ILE A 63 15.88 -4.45 -16.52
C ILE A 63 16.61 -5.75 -16.84
N LYS A 64 17.47 -6.22 -15.93
CA LYS A 64 18.12 -7.52 -16.03
C LYS A 64 17.10 -8.65 -15.92
N GLN A 65 17.32 -9.73 -16.65
CA GLN A 65 16.47 -10.92 -16.57
C GLN A 65 16.37 -11.46 -15.13
N GLY A 66 15.17 -11.87 -14.74
CA GLY A 66 14.86 -12.32 -13.38
C GLY A 66 14.63 -11.20 -12.38
N ARG A 67 14.74 -9.92 -12.78
CA ARG A 67 14.59 -8.75 -11.88
C ARG A 67 13.26 -8.03 -12.03
N LYS A 68 12.29 -8.57 -12.77
CA LYS A 68 10.96 -7.96 -12.96
C LYS A 68 10.23 -7.64 -11.64
N TYR A 69 10.37 -8.49 -10.61
CA TYR A 69 9.69 -8.29 -9.33
C TYR A 69 10.19 -7.07 -8.55
N SER A 70 11.40 -6.58 -8.86
CA SER A 70 11.90 -5.32 -8.28
C SER A 70 10.97 -4.14 -8.57
N VAL A 71 10.34 -4.07 -9.74
CA VAL A 71 9.40 -3.00 -10.10
C VAL A 71 8.19 -3.04 -9.18
N ARG A 72 7.61 -4.23 -9.00
CA ARG A 72 6.48 -4.45 -8.11
C ARG A 72 6.81 -4.12 -6.66
N ASN A 73 7.95 -4.60 -6.17
CA ASN A 73 8.38 -4.35 -4.80
C ASN A 73 8.67 -2.87 -4.56
N ILE A 74 9.25 -2.18 -5.54
CA ILE A 74 9.46 -0.73 -5.49
C ILE A 74 8.13 0.01 -5.42
N LEU A 75 7.11 -0.39 -6.20
CA LEU A 75 5.77 0.21 -6.11
C LEU A 75 5.20 0.09 -4.69
N ILE A 76 5.31 -1.10 -4.06
CA ILE A 76 4.86 -1.31 -2.68
C ILE A 76 5.61 -0.40 -1.71
N ILE A 77 6.95 -0.40 -1.73
CA ILE A 77 7.74 0.41 -0.81
C ILE A 77 7.49 1.91 -1.02
N TRP A 78 7.39 2.32 -2.28
CA TRP A 78 7.10 3.70 -2.65
C TRP A 78 5.74 4.14 -2.12
N TYR A 79 4.72 3.28 -2.22
CA TYR A 79 3.42 3.49 -1.59
C TYR A 79 3.52 3.59 -0.05
N LEU A 80 4.27 2.70 0.60
CA LEU A 80 4.46 2.74 2.06
C LEU A 80 5.15 4.03 2.52
N PHE A 81 5.89 4.69 1.63
CA PHE A 81 6.52 6.00 1.84
C PHE A 81 5.72 7.20 1.24
N ASP A 82 4.40 7.10 1.04
CA ASP A 82 3.55 8.20 0.52
C ASP A 82 3.95 8.71 -0.86
N GLY A 83 4.50 7.85 -1.70
CA GLY A 83 5.02 8.29 -3.00
C GLY A 83 6.30 9.14 -2.89
N ASP A 84 6.99 9.16 -1.74
CA ASP A 84 8.27 9.85 -1.58
C ASP A 84 9.40 9.09 -2.29
N THR A 85 9.76 9.58 -3.48
CA THR A 85 10.84 9.01 -4.28
C THR A 85 12.21 9.13 -3.62
N LYS A 86 12.46 10.15 -2.78
CA LYS A 86 13.74 10.33 -2.10
C LYS A 86 13.90 9.29 -0.99
N LYS A 87 12.90 9.14 -0.12
CA LYS A 87 12.88 8.11 0.94
C LYS A 87 13.00 6.71 0.36
N THR A 88 12.24 6.43 -0.71
CA THR A 88 12.30 5.14 -1.39
C THR A 88 13.71 4.82 -1.89
N LYS A 89 14.40 5.78 -2.48
CA LYS A 89 15.78 5.59 -2.94
C LYS A 89 16.76 5.37 -1.80
N CYS A 90 16.65 6.14 -0.72
CA CYS A 90 17.46 5.93 0.48
C CYS A 90 17.26 4.52 1.04
N PHE A 91 16.00 4.07 1.17
CA PHE A 91 15.67 2.72 1.60
C PHE A 91 16.31 1.64 0.72
N LEU A 92 16.29 1.79 -0.62
CA LEU A 92 16.90 0.80 -1.53
C LEU A 92 18.43 0.74 -1.39
N GLU A 93 19.09 1.87 -1.12
CA GLU A 93 20.52 1.93 -0.81
C GLU A 93 20.82 1.24 0.52
N GLU A 94 20.06 1.58 1.57
CA GLU A 94 20.17 0.99 2.90
C GLU A 94 19.92 -0.52 2.86
N TYR A 95 18.95 -0.98 2.08
CA TYR A 95 18.69 -2.41 1.86
C TYR A 95 19.89 -3.11 1.19
N CYS A 96 20.58 -2.46 0.25
CA CYS A 96 21.79 -3.03 -0.34
C CYS A 96 22.93 -3.11 0.66
N MET A 97 23.06 -2.11 1.54
CA MET A 97 24.04 -2.11 2.62
C MET A 97 23.73 -3.21 3.65
N PHE A 98 22.48 -3.28 4.12
CA PHE A 98 21.96 -4.33 5.01
C PHE A 98 22.38 -5.73 4.54
N LYS A 99 22.17 -6.04 3.25
CA LYS A 99 22.54 -7.35 2.67
C LYS A 99 24.05 -7.59 2.57
N SER A 100 24.85 -6.54 2.54
CA SER A 100 26.31 -6.66 2.34
C SER A 100 27.07 -6.58 3.67
N THR A 101 26.61 -5.80 4.63
CA THR A 101 27.33 -5.48 5.88
C THR A 101 26.62 -5.97 7.14
N LYS A 102 25.43 -6.58 7.05
CA LYS A 102 24.59 -7.00 8.20
C LYS A 102 24.29 -5.89 9.21
N CYS A 103 24.32 -4.62 8.78
CA CYS A 103 23.80 -3.51 9.59
C CYS A 103 22.29 -3.67 9.84
N GLU A 104 21.69 -2.93 10.75
CA GLU A 104 20.22 -2.94 10.89
C GLU A 104 19.57 -2.18 9.73
N LEU A 105 18.49 -2.74 9.18
CA LEU A 105 17.64 -2.05 8.22
C LEU A 105 16.61 -1.22 8.98
N ASP A 106 16.65 0.10 8.82
CA ASP A 106 15.64 0.98 9.39
C ASP A 106 14.33 0.86 8.60
N ILE A 107 13.31 0.33 9.26
CA ILE A 107 11.94 0.22 8.75
C ILE A 107 10.94 0.81 9.76
N THR A 108 11.44 1.61 10.70
CA THR A 108 10.65 2.21 11.77
C THR A 108 9.50 3.03 11.20
N HIS A 109 9.76 3.77 10.12
CA HIS A 109 8.73 4.56 9.43
C HIS A 109 7.55 3.71 8.92
N ILE A 110 7.83 2.54 8.32
CA ILE A 110 6.78 1.63 7.83
C ILE A 110 5.94 1.10 9.00
N VAL A 111 6.62 0.74 10.10
CA VAL A 111 5.97 0.19 11.31
C VAL A 111 5.13 1.24 12.03
N GLU A 112 5.68 2.43 12.28
CA GLU A 112 4.98 3.52 12.96
C GLU A 112 3.73 3.97 12.21
N LYS A 113 3.80 3.98 10.89
CA LYS A 113 2.68 4.39 10.05
C LYS A 113 1.52 3.40 10.09
N THR A 114 1.84 2.11 10.12
CA THR A 114 0.86 1.03 10.32
C THR A 114 0.18 1.16 11.69
N LYS A 115 0.95 1.55 12.72
CA LYS A 115 0.41 1.79 14.08
C LYS A 115 -0.44 3.04 14.18
N LYS A 116 -0.16 4.07 13.38
CA LYS A 116 -0.90 5.34 13.38
C LYS A 116 -2.27 5.27 12.71
N GLN A 117 -2.64 4.13 12.13
CA GLN A 117 -4.03 3.86 11.71
C GLN A 117 -4.60 4.94 10.76
N TYR A 118 -3.77 5.49 9.86
CA TYR A 118 -4.23 6.50 8.90
C TYR A 118 -5.39 5.96 8.07
N LEU A 119 -6.48 6.74 7.98
CA LEU A 119 -7.70 6.32 7.30
C LEU A 119 -7.41 5.90 5.86
N GLU A 120 -6.49 6.58 5.17
CA GLU A 120 -5.99 6.26 3.83
C GLU A 120 -5.51 4.80 3.71
N TYR A 121 -4.81 4.30 4.72
CA TYR A 121 -4.31 2.93 4.75
C TYR A 121 -5.45 1.93 4.85
N PHE A 122 -6.39 2.15 5.76
CA PHE A 122 -7.53 1.25 5.88
C PHE A 122 -8.54 1.39 4.74
N SER A 123 -8.66 2.58 4.15
CA SER A 123 -9.51 2.89 3.01
C SER A 123 -9.03 2.19 1.75
N LEU A 124 -7.72 2.04 1.61
CA LEU A 124 -7.09 1.22 0.56
C LEU A 124 -7.01 -0.27 0.94
N GLY A 125 -7.55 -0.63 2.11
CA GLY A 125 -7.58 -2.01 2.59
C GLY A 125 -6.25 -2.51 3.14
N VAL A 126 -5.28 -1.66 3.45
CA VAL A 126 -4.00 -2.13 4.00
C VAL A 126 -4.21 -2.87 5.33
N ILE A 127 -3.69 -4.09 5.39
CA ILE A 127 -3.83 -4.99 6.54
C ILE A 127 -2.52 -4.99 7.34
N SER A 128 -2.58 -4.70 8.63
CA SER A 128 -1.39 -4.66 9.51
C SER A 128 -0.60 -5.98 9.46
N GLU A 129 -1.27 -7.12 9.53
CA GLU A 129 -0.65 -8.44 9.47
C GLU A 129 0.08 -8.69 8.13
N LYS A 130 -0.38 -8.06 7.04
CA LYS A 130 0.30 -8.11 5.74
C LYS A 130 1.52 -7.21 5.72
N ILE A 131 1.46 -6.05 6.37
CA ILE A 131 2.66 -5.20 6.57
C ILE A 131 3.71 -5.94 7.40
N ASP A 132 3.32 -6.62 8.48
CA ASP A 132 4.25 -7.41 9.30
C ASP A 132 4.92 -8.53 8.50
N LYS A 133 4.20 -9.12 7.52
CA LYS A 133 4.81 -10.08 6.58
C LYS A 133 5.83 -9.39 5.66
N ILE A 134 5.53 -8.21 5.12
CA ILE A 134 6.47 -7.42 4.31
C ILE A 134 7.73 -7.12 5.13
N VAL A 135 7.57 -6.61 6.35
CA VAL A 135 8.65 -6.30 7.29
C VAL A 135 9.54 -7.51 7.55
N ARG A 136 8.94 -8.68 7.81
CA ARG A 136 9.68 -9.94 8.00
C ARG A 136 10.46 -10.36 6.74
N CYS A 137 9.86 -10.25 5.55
CA CYS A 137 10.56 -10.51 4.30
C CYS A 137 11.78 -9.57 4.13
N LEU A 138 11.60 -8.27 4.36
CA LEU A 138 12.67 -7.28 4.20
C LEU A 138 13.85 -7.50 5.15
N LYS A 139 13.57 -7.92 6.39
CA LYS A 139 14.58 -8.25 7.41
C LYS A 139 15.21 -9.63 7.24
N SER A 140 14.62 -10.52 6.45
CA SER A 140 15.19 -11.85 6.20
C SER A 140 16.50 -11.74 5.43
N GLN A 141 17.50 -12.55 5.79
CA GLN A 141 18.76 -12.63 5.03
C GLN A 141 18.60 -13.39 3.71
N ASP A 142 17.65 -14.32 3.64
CA ASP A 142 17.46 -15.20 2.48
C ASP A 142 16.63 -14.56 1.37
N PHE A 143 15.78 -13.57 1.72
CA PHE A 143 14.91 -12.89 0.76
C PHE A 143 15.66 -11.83 -0.06
N ASP A 144 15.64 -11.90 -1.39
CA ASP A 144 16.17 -10.88 -2.29
C ASP A 144 15.05 -9.99 -2.88
N PHE A 145 14.98 -8.75 -2.40
CA PHE A 145 14.03 -7.73 -2.85
C PHE A 145 14.02 -7.50 -4.37
N PHE A 146 15.14 -7.77 -5.06
CA PHE A 146 15.24 -7.49 -6.49
C PHE A 146 14.82 -8.66 -7.36
N SER A 147 14.74 -9.88 -6.84
CA SER A 147 14.41 -11.10 -7.61
C SER A 147 13.23 -11.90 -7.05
N GLU A 148 12.80 -11.64 -5.83
CA GLU A 148 11.66 -12.30 -5.18
C GLU A 148 10.49 -11.33 -4.99
N LYS A 149 9.29 -11.87 -4.75
CA LYS A 149 8.06 -11.08 -4.69
C LYS A 149 7.69 -10.75 -3.23
N LEU A 150 7.52 -9.48 -2.90
CA LEU A 150 6.96 -9.08 -1.60
C LEU A 150 5.47 -9.48 -1.49
N PRO A 151 4.95 -9.76 -0.29
CA PRO A 151 3.51 -9.86 -0.12
C PRO A 151 2.82 -8.53 -0.46
N SER A 152 1.58 -8.57 -0.96
CA SER A 152 0.77 -7.35 -1.10
C SER A 152 0.37 -6.81 0.28
N PRO A 153 0.38 -5.48 0.50
CA PRO A 153 -0.12 -4.89 1.75
C PRO A 153 -1.66 -4.84 1.83
N PHE A 154 -2.37 -4.97 0.71
CA PHE A 154 -3.81 -4.66 0.60
C PHE A 154 -4.72 -5.84 0.93
N SER A 155 -5.91 -5.55 1.45
CA SER A 155 -7.02 -6.48 1.65
C SER A 155 -7.61 -6.82 0.31
N ASN A 156 -8.05 -8.06 0.19
CA ASN A 156 -8.30 -8.67 -1.09
C ASN A 156 -9.80 -8.81 -1.30
N GLU A 157 -10.37 -8.10 -2.27
CA GLU A 157 -11.79 -8.28 -2.62
C GLU A 157 -12.03 -9.46 -3.59
N LYS A 158 -10.99 -9.89 -4.32
CA LYS A 158 -11.11 -10.82 -5.46
C LYS A 158 -10.28 -12.11 -5.31
N ASN A 159 -9.86 -12.48 -4.11
CA ASN A 159 -8.98 -13.64 -3.84
C ASN A 159 -7.60 -13.61 -4.53
N ASP A 160 -7.18 -12.49 -5.15
CA ASP A 160 -5.81 -12.29 -5.65
C ASP A 160 -4.87 -11.78 -4.54
N MET A 161 -4.25 -12.69 -3.80
CA MET A 161 -3.39 -12.35 -2.65
C MET A 161 -2.16 -11.50 -3.02
N ASN A 162 -1.92 -11.30 -4.31
CA ASN A 162 -0.81 -10.56 -4.83
C ASN A 162 -1.17 -9.17 -5.39
N ASP A 163 -2.46 -8.82 -5.39
CA ASP A 163 -2.95 -7.62 -6.04
C ASP A 163 -2.37 -6.35 -5.42
N ILE A 164 -1.83 -5.46 -6.24
CA ILE A 164 -1.33 -4.15 -5.83
C ILE A 164 -1.96 -3.01 -6.63
N SER A 165 -3.00 -3.28 -7.43
CA SER A 165 -3.75 -2.24 -8.14
C SER A 165 -4.30 -1.12 -7.24
N PRO A 166 -4.61 -1.33 -5.93
CA PRO A 166 -5.03 -0.23 -5.06
C PRO A 166 -4.02 0.91 -4.90
N ILE A 167 -2.73 0.70 -5.23
CA ILE A 167 -1.72 1.79 -5.22
C ILE A 167 -2.14 2.95 -6.13
N VAL A 168 -2.85 2.67 -7.23
CA VAL A 168 -3.29 3.69 -8.19
C VAL A 168 -4.16 4.75 -7.52
N ILE A 169 -4.98 4.33 -6.56
CA ILE A 169 -5.94 5.18 -5.85
C ILE A 169 -5.24 6.26 -5.03
N MET A 170 -4.00 6.04 -4.56
CA MET A 170 -3.21 7.05 -3.84
C MET A 170 -2.91 8.29 -4.71
N PHE A 171 -3.02 8.17 -6.03
CA PHE A 171 -2.76 9.27 -6.98
C PHE A 171 -4.04 9.85 -7.58
N GLU A 172 -5.20 9.41 -7.10
CA GLU A 172 -6.46 10.06 -7.38
C GLU A 172 -6.63 11.26 -6.44
N ASP A 173 -7.34 12.29 -6.90
CA ASP A 173 -7.65 13.48 -6.11
C ASP A 173 -8.77 13.17 -5.11
N ILE A 174 -8.42 12.38 -4.10
CA ILE A 174 -9.34 11.93 -3.06
C ILE A 174 -9.32 12.95 -1.93
N PRO A 175 -10.48 13.44 -1.48
CA PRO A 175 -10.57 14.41 -0.39
C PRO A 175 -10.38 13.71 0.97
N TRP A 176 -9.18 13.16 1.20
CA TRP A 176 -8.82 12.38 2.39
C TRP A 176 -9.08 13.13 3.68
N GLU A 177 -8.77 14.42 3.73
CA GLU A 177 -9.02 15.26 4.92
C GLU A 177 -10.51 15.30 5.28
N ARG A 178 -11.39 15.43 4.28
CA ARG A 178 -12.84 15.40 4.48
C ARG A 178 -13.30 14.01 4.94
N TYR A 179 -12.83 12.96 4.28
CA TYR A 179 -13.17 11.58 4.65
C TYR A 179 -12.74 11.26 6.09
N MET A 180 -11.53 11.70 6.48
CA MET A 180 -10.99 11.56 7.83
C MET A 180 -11.78 12.36 8.86
N SER A 181 -12.20 13.58 8.52
CA SER A 181 -13.02 14.40 9.42
C SER A 181 -14.36 13.74 9.71
N LEU A 182 -15.09 13.33 8.66
CA LEU A 182 -16.39 12.68 8.79
C LEU A 182 -16.29 11.34 9.52
N TYR A 183 -15.28 10.52 9.21
CA TYR A 183 -15.09 9.25 9.90
C TYR A 183 -14.78 9.44 11.40
N LYS A 184 -13.91 10.41 11.75
CA LYS A 184 -13.63 10.73 13.16
C LYS A 184 -14.86 11.22 13.90
N GLU A 185 -15.69 12.02 13.24
CA GLU A 185 -16.97 12.49 13.80
C GLU A 185 -17.90 11.30 14.08
N ALA A 186 -18.03 10.35 13.14
CA ALA A 186 -18.79 9.13 13.34
C ALA A 186 -18.23 8.26 14.49
N GLU A 187 -16.91 8.11 14.60
CA GLU A 187 -16.28 7.41 15.73
C GLU A 187 -16.56 8.09 17.07
N GLN A 188 -16.54 9.42 17.13
CA GLN A 188 -16.89 10.15 18.35
C GLN A 188 -18.33 9.89 18.76
N HIS A 189 -19.28 9.96 17.81
CA HIS A 189 -20.68 9.62 18.08
C HIS A 189 -20.86 8.17 18.52
N PHE A 190 -20.12 7.23 17.94
CA PHE A 190 -20.10 5.84 18.38
C PHE A 190 -19.62 5.70 19.84
N ILE A 191 -18.52 6.37 20.22
CA ILE A 191 -17.97 6.35 21.59
C ILE A 191 -18.99 6.88 22.61
N VAL A 192 -19.72 7.95 22.28
CA VAL A 192 -20.75 8.50 23.16
C VAL A 192 -22.12 7.82 23.01
N LYS A 193 -22.19 6.68 22.29
CA LYS A 193 -23.39 5.86 22.06
C LYS A 193 -24.52 6.56 21.31
N GLU A 194 -24.21 7.60 20.54
CA GLU A 194 -25.15 8.26 19.62
C GLU A 194 -25.19 7.52 18.27
N TYR A 195 -25.65 6.27 18.28
CA TYR A 195 -25.56 5.34 17.14
C TYR A 195 -26.26 5.83 15.87
N LEU A 196 -27.44 6.45 15.98
CA LEU A 196 -28.16 6.98 14.81
C LEU A 196 -27.36 8.07 14.08
N LYS A 197 -26.75 9.00 14.82
CA LYS A 197 -25.91 10.06 14.24
C LYS A 197 -24.66 9.48 13.60
N ALA A 198 -24.01 8.52 14.26
CA ALA A 198 -22.86 7.82 13.70
C ALA A 198 -23.22 7.12 12.38
N GLN A 199 -24.37 6.43 12.31
CA GLN A 199 -24.85 5.79 11.09
C GLN A 199 -25.16 6.78 9.97
N GLU A 200 -25.78 7.92 10.27
CA GLU A 200 -26.07 8.97 9.28
C GLU A 200 -24.80 9.52 8.66
N ILE A 201 -23.80 9.86 9.48
CA ILE A 201 -22.50 10.35 9.00
C ILE A 201 -21.80 9.29 8.15
N LEU A 202 -21.82 8.02 8.57
CA LEU A 202 -21.24 6.91 7.80
C LEU A 202 -21.93 6.69 6.46
N LYS A 203 -23.27 6.86 6.38
CA LYS A 203 -24.02 6.80 5.12
C LYS A 203 -23.65 7.96 4.19
N ILE A 204 -23.57 9.18 4.73
CA ILE A 204 -23.13 10.35 3.97
C ILE A 204 -21.73 10.10 3.41
N LEU A 205 -20.79 9.72 4.28
CA LEU A 205 -19.43 9.41 3.87
C LEU A 205 -19.41 8.33 2.79
N SER A 206 -20.13 7.22 2.95
CA SER A 206 -20.21 6.16 1.94
C SER A 206 -20.78 6.65 0.61
N SER A 207 -21.72 7.61 0.62
CA SER A 207 -22.34 8.16 -0.59
C SER A 207 -21.48 9.19 -1.31
N GLU A 208 -20.68 9.96 -0.57
CA GLU A 208 -19.71 10.93 -1.10
C GLU A 208 -18.38 10.30 -1.51
N SER A 209 -18.16 9.04 -1.12
CA SER A 209 -16.90 8.35 -1.36
C SER A 209 -16.77 7.90 -2.81
N ILE A 210 -15.72 8.34 -3.48
CA ILE A 210 -15.39 7.92 -4.86
C ILE A 210 -14.88 6.47 -4.86
N ILE A 211 -14.32 6.04 -3.73
CA ILE A 211 -13.81 4.69 -3.50
C ILE A 211 -14.59 4.00 -2.40
N ARG A 212 -14.60 2.68 -2.41
CA ARG A 212 -15.10 1.92 -1.26
C ARG A 212 -14.17 2.16 -0.07
N LEU A 213 -14.75 2.41 1.10
CA LEU A 213 -14.02 2.63 2.35
C LEU A 213 -14.34 1.49 3.34
N PRO A 214 -13.53 0.41 3.42
CA PRO A 214 -13.81 -0.75 4.29
C PRO A 214 -14.00 -0.40 5.78
N VAL A 215 -13.39 0.69 6.24
CA VAL A 215 -13.57 1.22 7.60
C VAL A 215 -15.01 1.57 7.93
N ILE A 216 -15.78 2.04 6.95
CA ILE A 216 -17.19 2.36 7.13
C ILE A 216 -17.97 1.10 7.46
N GLU A 217 -17.73 0.03 6.70
CA GLU A 217 -18.41 -1.24 6.89
C GLU A 217 -18.07 -1.86 8.24
N LEU A 218 -16.80 -1.78 8.64
CA LEU A 218 -16.35 -2.26 9.95
C LEU A 218 -17.04 -1.50 11.09
N LEU A 219 -17.09 -0.17 11.03
CA LEU A 219 -17.72 0.63 12.08
C LEU A 219 -19.25 0.47 12.08
N MET A 220 -19.89 0.39 10.91
CA MET A 220 -21.32 0.06 10.81
C MET A 220 -21.64 -1.30 11.44
N SER A 221 -20.82 -2.33 11.16
CA SER A 221 -21.02 -3.65 11.76
C SER A 221 -20.90 -3.61 13.29
N LYS A 222 -19.99 -2.81 13.84
CA LYS A 222 -19.87 -2.62 15.29
C LYS A 222 -21.09 -1.94 15.87
N ILE A 223 -21.60 -0.89 15.21
CA ILE A 223 -22.81 -0.20 15.66
C ILE A 223 -24.00 -1.17 15.68
N TYR A 224 -24.20 -1.96 14.62
CA TYR A 224 -25.31 -2.92 14.58
C TYR A 224 -25.21 -4.01 15.66
N ALA A 225 -24.00 -4.45 16.00
CA ALA A 225 -23.80 -5.40 17.10
C ALA A 225 -24.24 -4.80 18.44
N GLU A 226 -23.80 -3.58 18.75
CA GLU A 226 -24.17 -2.86 19.99
C GLU A 226 -25.67 -2.57 20.08
N GLU A 227 -26.31 -2.21 18.95
CA GLU A 227 -27.77 -2.03 18.88
C GLU A 227 -28.52 -3.34 19.14
N SER A 228 -28.04 -4.46 18.60
CA SER A 228 -28.62 -5.79 18.83
C SER A 228 -28.52 -6.19 20.30
N GLU A 229 -27.33 -6.06 20.91
CA GLU A 229 -27.11 -6.36 22.32
C GLU A 229 -27.98 -5.48 23.23
N SER A 230 -28.10 -4.19 22.92
CA SER A 230 -28.94 -3.26 23.67
C SER A 230 -30.43 -3.63 23.59
N LYS A 231 -30.88 -4.08 22.41
CA LYS A 231 -32.26 -4.53 22.20
C LYS A 231 -32.55 -5.83 22.95
N GLU A 232 -31.64 -6.80 22.91
CA GLU A 232 -31.76 -8.06 23.65
C GLU A 232 -31.82 -7.81 25.17
N ALA A 233 -30.98 -6.92 25.69
CA ALA A 233 -31.01 -6.53 27.10
C ALA A 233 -32.34 -5.87 27.50
N TRP A 234 -32.88 -5.00 26.63
CA TRP A 234 -34.18 -4.36 26.86
C TRP A 234 -35.34 -5.37 26.83
N ASP A 235 -35.34 -6.28 25.87
CA ASP A 235 -36.36 -7.33 25.75
C ASP A 235 -36.31 -8.28 26.96
N TYR A 236 -35.11 -8.61 27.47
CA TYR A 236 -34.93 -9.35 28.71
C TYR A 236 -35.50 -8.62 29.93
N LEU A 237 -35.20 -7.33 30.10
CA LEU A 237 -35.76 -6.51 31.18
C LEU A 237 -37.30 -6.45 31.11
N LYS A 238 -37.84 -6.28 29.90
CA LYS A 238 -39.29 -6.25 29.67
C LYS A 238 -39.97 -7.58 30.03
N ASN A 239 -39.29 -8.71 29.81
CA ASN A 239 -39.79 -10.04 30.17
C ASN A 239 -39.70 -10.34 31.68
N ILE A 240 -38.86 -9.62 32.43
CA ILE A 240 -38.79 -9.74 33.90
C ILE A 240 -39.80 -8.81 34.58
N LEU A 241 -40.07 -7.65 33.97
CA LEU A 241 -40.93 -6.61 34.54
C LEU A 241 -42.42 -6.79 34.23
N ASN A 242 -42.77 -7.65 33.27
CA ASN A 242 -44.14 -8.07 32.95
C ASN A 242 -44.38 -9.52 33.39
#